data_AF-A0A917YGK3-F1
#
_entry.id   AF-A0A917YGK3-F1
#
_cell.length_a   1.000
_cell.length_b   1.000
_cell.length_c   1.000
_cell.angle_alpha   90.00
_cell.angle_beta   90.00
_cell.angle_gamma   90.00
#
_symmetry.space_group_name_H-M   'P 1'
#
loop_
_entity.id
_entity.type
_entity.pdbx_description
1 polymer ?
#
loop_
_entity_poly.entity_id
_entity_poly.type
_entity_poly.pdbx_seq_one_letter_code
_entity_poly.pdbx_strand_id
1 'polypeptide(L)'
;MSPVERSSGSRQYRRLNEEAAYEKANQSWGRVSGERDTALRARDEARAVLDEPAAAGAQAHFPALEQRLVDARLMCRIAQECARAETRLREEVTAHKNRWARERNRLPQSIASQMGAFRSNYPTETNELDDSVASAHGYRDLHQRLVADDLPRFQDQFRTYLKTNAIREIAEFHAQLTIWADEIGERINTINESAARNIDHDRRSAKPAIVATIEQVRIWLYLAVEP
;
A
#
# COMPACT_ATOMS: atom_id res chain seq x y z
N MET A 1 84.67 4.79 -46.83
CA MET A 1 84.22 4.98 -45.43
C MET A 1 85.10 4.15 -44.51
N SER A 2 85.89 4.85 -43.71
CA SER A 2 86.97 4.30 -42.88
C SER A 2 86.41 3.49 -41.69
N PRO A 3 87.07 2.44 -41.19
CA PRO A 3 86.60 1.63 -40.05
C PRO A 3 86.31 2.46 -38.77
N VAL A 4 86.98 3.60 -38.63
CA VAL A 4 86.84 4.54 -37.49
C VAL A 4 85.47 5.25 -37.49
N GLU A 5 84.91 5.55 -38.66
CA GLU A 5 83.62 6.24 -38.80
C GLU A 5 82.44 5.34 -38.41
N ARG A 6 82.53 4.03 -38.71
CA ARG A 6 81.53 3.02 -38.31
C ARG A 6 81.53 2.77 -36.79
N SER A 7 82.70 2.79 -36.15
CA SER A 7 82.83 2.72 -34.68
C SER A 7 82.24 3.96 -33.99
N SER A 8 82.49 5.16 -34.52
CA SER A 8 81.98 6.41 -33.95
C SER A 8 80.45 6.49 -34.00
N GLY A 9 79.85 6.15 -35.15
CA GLY A 9 78.39 6.07 -35.29
C GLY A 9 77.76 5.07 -34.31
N SER A 10 78.34 3.88 -34.16
CA SER A 10 77.81 2.85 -33.23
C SER A 10 77.83 3.29 -31.76
N ARG A 11 78.81 4.10 -31.34
CA ARG A 11 78.89 4.68 -29.98
C ARG A 11 77.90 5.81 -29.79
N GLN A 12 77.70 6.64 -30.81
CA GLN A 12 76.73 7.73 -30.81
C GLN A 12 75.29 7.20 -30.74
N TYR A 13 74.95 6.18 -31.53
CA TYR A 13 73.65 5.51 -31.46
C TYR A 13 73.40 4.84 -30.10
N ARG A 14 74.42 4.23 -29.50
CA ARG A 14 74.30 3.63 -28.16
C ARG A 14 74.00 4.68 -27.08
N ARG A 15 74.71 5.82 -27.11
CA ARG A 15 74.51 6.93 -26.17
C ARG A 15 73.11 7.55 -26.30
N LEU A 16 72.62 7.75 -27.52
CA LEU A 16 71.26 8.26 -27.75
C LEU A 16 70.18 7.29 -27.24
N ASN A 17 70.37 5.99 -27.39
CA ASN A 17 69.45 4.99 -26.86
C ASN A 17 69.51 4.93 -25.32
N GLU A 18 70.69 5.10 -24.72
CA GLU A 18 70.86 5.19 -23.27
C GLU A 18 70.15 6.44 -22.73
N GLU A 19 70.38 7.61 -23.31
CA GLU A 19 69.70 8.87 -22.93
C GLU A 19 68.17 8.76 -23.02
N ALA A 20 67.66 8.19 -24.11
CA ALA A 20 66.22 7.95 -24.27
C ALA A 20 65.67 6.93 -23.25
N ALA A 21 66.45 5.93 -22.85
CA ALA A 21 66.07 4.98 -21.81
C ALA A 21 66.05 5.63 -20.42
N TYR A 22 67.04 6.46 -20.11
CA TYR A 22 67.10 7.25 -18.88
C TYR A 22 65.93 8.22 -18.76
N GLU A 23 65.60 8.93 -19.85
CA GLU A 23 64.49 9.87 -19.86
C GLU A 23 63.15 9.16 -19.62
N LYS A 24 62.91 8.02 -20.29
CA LYS A 24 61.73 7.18 -20.03
C LYS A 24 61.67 6.67 -18.59
N ALA A 25 62.80 6.23 -18.04
CA ALA A 25 62.88 5.78 -16.66
C ALA A 25 62.55 6.92 -15.68
N ASN A 26 63.09 8.12 -15.91
CA ASN A 26 62.84 9.29 -15.07
C ASN A 26 61.38 9.75 -15.14
N GLN A 27 60.78 9.75 -16.33
CA GLN A 27 59.34 10.03 -16.51
C GLN A 27 58.48 8.99 -15.75
N SER A 28 58.83 7.70 -15.85
CA SER A 28 58.10 6.63 -15.15
C SER A 28 58.24 6.74 -13.62
N TRP A 29 59.43 7.08 -13.13
CA TRP A 29 59.70 7.29 -11.70
C TRP A 29 58.95 8.52 -11.17
N GLY A 30 58.95 9.62 -11.92
CA GLY A 30 58.19 10.82 -11.59
C GLY A 30 56.69 10.53 -11.49
N ARG A 31 56.12 9.75 -12.42
CA ARG A 31 54.72 9.33 -12.37
C ARG A 31 54.42 8.49 -11.13
N VAL A 32 55.20 7.44 -10.88
CA VAL A 32 54.98 6.53 -9.73
C VAL A 32 55.20 7.25 -8.39
N SER A 33 56.20 8.14 -8.30
CA SER A 33 56.41 8.96 -7.10
C SER A 33 55.23 9.90 -6.85
N GLY A 34 54.71 10.55 -7.90
CA GLY A 34 53.53 11.41 -7.78
C GLY A 34 52.27 10.64 -7.37
N GLU A 35 52.05 9.45 -7.91
CA GLU A 35 50.96 8.55 -7.51
C GLU A 35 51.09 8.14 -6.03
N ARG A 36 52.29 7.78 -5.59
CA ARG A 36 52.59 7.47 -4.18
C ARG A 36 52.29 8.66 -3.27
N ASP A 37 52.79 9.84 -3.59
CA ASP A 37 52.64 11.03 -2.74
C ASP A 37 51.18 11.48 -2.67
N THR A 38 50.39 11.23 -3.71
CA THR A 38 48.93 11.45 -3.70
C THR A 38 48.22 10.44 -2.81
N ALA A 39 48.58 9.15 -2.89
CA ALA A 39 48.01 8.11 -2.05
C ALA A 39 48.35 8.31 -0.56
N LEU A 40 49.57 8.77 -0.24
CA LEU A 40 49.99 9.09 1.13
C LEU A 40 49.17 10.23 1.71
N ARG A 41 48.99 11.32 0.96
CA ARG A 41 48.13 12.44 1.39
C ARG A 41 46.70 11.99 1.66
N ALA A 42 46.10 11.22 0.75
CA ALA A 42 44.74 10.69 0.94
C ALA A 42 44.61 9.79 2.17
N ARG A 43 45.63 8.98 2.47
CA ARG A 43 45.68 8.17 3.70
C ARG A 43 45.75 9.05 4.95
N ASP A 44 46.61 10.05 4.94
CA ASP A 44 46.82 10.93 6.08
C ASP A 44 45.58 11.78 6.38
N GLU A 45 44.89 12.26 5.34
CA GLU A 45 43.58 12.92 5.45
C GLU A 45 42.52 11.99 6.05
N ALA A 46 42.41 10.75 5.56
CA ALA A 46 41.47 9.78 6.10
C ALA A 46 41.79 9.42 7.56
N ARG A 47 43.08 9.37 7.92
CA ARG A 47 43.52 9.10 9.29
C ARG A 47 43.15 10.25 10.23
N ALA A 48 43.36 11.49 9.80
CA ALA A 48 42.97 12.67 10.57
C ALA A 48 41.47 12.65 10.92
N VAL A 49 40.61 12.29 9.95
CA VAL A 49 39.17 12.13 10.17
C VAL A 49 38.85 11.02 11.18
N LEU A 50 39.56 9.89 11.12
CA LEU A 50 39.37 8.77 12.06
C LEU A 50 39.85 9.07 13.48
N ASP A 51 40.80 9.98 13.63
CA ASP A 51 41.33 10.40 14.93
C ASP A 51 40.45 11.50 15.58
N GLU A 52 39.45 12.06 14.87
CA GLU A 52 38.48 12.99 15.45
C GLU A 52 37.60 12.31 16.53
N PRO A 53 37.24 13.00 17.63
CA PRO A 53 36.40 12.42 18.69
C PRO A 53 35.04 11.92 18.20
N ALA A 54 34.48 12.57 17.17
CA ALA A 54 33.22 12.17 16.55
C ALA A 54 33.31 10.78 15.86
N ALA A 55 34.49 10.42 15.35
CA ALA A 55 34.71 9.13 14.71
C ALA A 55 34.64 7.97 15.71
N ALA A 56 35.00 8.19 16.98
CA ALA A 56 34.93 7.15 18.02
C ALA A 56 33.50 6.61 18.20
N GLY A 57 32.49 7.49 18.17
CA GLY A 57 31.08 7.08 18.20
C GLY A 57 30.62 6.41 16.90
N ALA A 58 31.17 6.84 15.76
CA ALA A 58 30.83 6.28 14.45
C ALA A 58 31.42 4.89 14.19
N GLN A 59 32.56 4.55 14.81
CA GLN A 59 33.26 3.27 14.63
C GLN A 59 32.36 2.06 14.91
N ALA A 60 31.45 2.16 15.89
CA ALA A 60 30.48 1.10 16.19
C ALA A 60 29.55 0.76 15.01
N HIS A 61 29.37 1.69 14.06
CA HIS A 61 28.50 1.52 12.89
C HIS A 61 29.26 1.09 11.63
N PHE A 62 30.59 1.10 11.62
CA PHE A 62 31.38 0.72 10.44
C PHE A 62 31.08 -0.70 9.94
N PRO A 63 30.91 -1.74 10.79
CA PRO A 63 30.54 -3.06 10.29
C PRO A 63 29.23 -3.08 9.53
N ALA A 64 28.23 -2.31 9.97
CA ALA A 64 26.94 -2.22 9.28
C ALA A 64 27.05 -1.48 7.94
N LEU A 65 27.91 -0.46 7.86
CA LEU A 65 28.21 0.24 6.61
C LEU A 65 28.99 -0.65 5.63
N GLU A 66 29.91 -1.47 6.13
CA GLU A 66 30.67 -2.44 5.33
C GLU A 66 29.73 -3.48 4.70
N GLN A 67 28.80 -4.04 5.47
CA GLN A 67 27.77 -4.94 4.91
C GLN A 67 26.96 -4.27 3.80
N ARG A 68 26.54 -3.02 4.00
CA ARG A 68 25.82 -2.25 2.97
C ARG A 68 26.65 -2.01 1.70
N LEU A 69 27.94 -1.73 1.85
CA LEU A 69 28.86 -1.61 0.71
C LEU A 69 28.97 -2.92 -0.07
N VAL A 70 29.05 -4.05 0.63
CA VAL A 70 29.07 -5.39 0.02
C VAL A 70 27.75 -5.69 -0.72
N ASP A 71 26.60 -5.46 -0.08
CA ASP A 71 25.28 -5.68 -0.66
C ASP A 71 25.05 -4.83 -1.91
N ALA A 72 25.45 -3.56 -1.86
CA ALA A 72 25.38 -2.63 -2.99
C ALA A 72 26.46 -2.88 -4.05
N ARG A 73 27.36 -3.85 -3.82
CA ARG A 73 28.53 -4.18 -4.66
C ARG A 73 29.42 -2.95 -4.94
N LEU A 74 29.55 -2.09 -3.93
CA LEU A 74 30.42 -0.92 -3.97
C LEU A 74 31.79 -1.33 -3.48
N MET A 75 32.73 -1.43 -4.43
CA MET A 75 34.12 -1.69 -4.13
C MET A 75 34.88 -0.36 -4.16
N CYS A 76 35.73 -0.14 -3.18
CA CYS A 76 36.78 0.86 -3.27
C CYS A 76 38.12 0.14 -3.24
N ARG A 77 38.83 0.12 -4.39
CA ARG A 77 40.20 -0.41 -4.46
C ARG A 77 41.24 0.70 -4.52
N ILE A 78 40.85 1.88 -4.97
CA ILE A 78 41.68 3.09 -5.01
C ILE A 78 40.96 4.27 -4.37
N ALA A 79 41.70 5.24 -3.82
CA ALA A 79 41.14 6.38 -3.10
C ALA A 79 40.05 7.15 -3.88
N GLN A 80 40.18 7.25 -5.21
CA GLN A 80 39.17 7.92 -6.06
C GLN A 80 37.84 7.12 -6.15
N GLU A 81 37.89 5.79 -6.07
CA GLU A 81 36.68 4.95 -6.04
C GLU A 81 35.96 5.07 -4.70
N CYS A 82 36.69 5.35 -3.60
CA CYS A 82 36.09 5.55 -2.28
C CYS A 82 35.16 6.76 -2.25
N ALA A 83 35.52 7.88 -2.89
CA ALA A 83 34.65 9.06 -2.95
C ALA A 83 33.33 8.77 -3.67
N ARG A 84 33.37 7.96 -4.74
CA ARG A 84 32.16 7.54 -5.47
C ARG A 84 31.32 6.56 -4.64
N ALA A 85 31.96 5.59 -4.00
CA ALA A 85 31.29 4.64 -3.11
C ALA A 85 30.64 5.35 -1.92
N GLU A 86 31.33 6.32 -1.32
CA GLU A 86 30.83 7.18 -0.24
C GLU A 86 29.56 7.94 -0.66
N THR A 87 29.60 8.63 -1.80
CA THR A 87 28.47 9.41 -2.30
C THR A 87 27.25 8.52 -2.51
N ARG A 88 27.44 7.38 -3.17
CA ARG A 88 26.35 6.43 -3.43
C ARG A 88 25.80 5.79 -2.16
N LEU A 89 26.65 5.44 -1.20
CA LEU A 89 26.21 4.92 0.09
C LEU A 89 25.42 5.97 0.87
N ARG A 90 25.87 7.24 0.86
CA ARG A 90 25.15 8.36 1.50
C ARG A 90 23.77 8.55 0.90
N GLU A 91 23.64 8.52 -0.42
CA GLU A 91 22.35 8.60 -1.11
C GLU A 91 21.43 7.46 -0.70
N GLU A 92 21.94 6.22 -0.66
CA GLU A 92 21.16 5.05 -0.30
C GLU A 92 20.67 5.08 1.16
N VAL A 93 21.57 5.41 2.11
CA VAL A 93 21.23 5.56 3.53
C VAL A 93 20.21 6.69 3.72
N THR A 94 20.39 7.80 3.00
CA THR A 94 19.46 8.93 3.05
C THR A 94 18.10 8.56 2.47
N ALA A 95 18.07 7.84 1.35
CA ALA A 95 16.83 7.32 0.78
C ALA A 95 16.12 6.35 1.73
N HIS A 96 16.87 5.46 2.37
CA HIS A 96 16.34 4.54 3.38
C HIS A 96 15.75 5.30 4.57
N LYS A 97 16.47 6.28 5.12
CA LYS A 97 15.98 7.18 6.19
C LYS A 97 14.70 7.88 5.78
N ASN A 98 14.66 8.43 4.56
CA ASN A 98 13.50 9.16 4.05
C ASN A 98 12.29 8.24 3.85
N ARG A 99 12.48 7.00 3.40
CA ARG A 99 11.40 6.00 3.32
C ARG A 99 10.79 5.75 4.70
N TRP A 100 11.61 5.48 5.71
CA TRP A 100 11.12 5.25 7.08
C TRP A 100 10.50 6.49 7.72
N ALA A 101 11.00 7.69 7.43
CA ALA A 101 10.40 8.94 7.90
C ALA A 101 9.00 9.15 7.30
N ARG A 102 8.81 8.86 6.00
CA ARG A 102 7.49 8.89 5.35
C ARG A 102 6.55 7.89 5.99
N GLU A 103 7.01 6.66 6.22
CA GLU A 103 6.18 5.61 6.81
C GLU A 103 5.77 5.95 8.25
N ARG A 104 6.71 6.47 9.05
CA ARG A 104 6.46 6.93 10.42
C ARG A 104 5.42 8.05 10.49
N ASN A 105 5.28 8.86 9.45
CA ASN A 105 4.25 9.90 9.39
C ASN A 105 2.93 9.38 8.79
N ARG A 106 3.00 8.48 7.80
CA ARG A 106 1.84 7.93 7.10
C ARG A 106 1.02 6.99 7.99
N LEU A 107 1.67 6.10 8.74
CA LEU A 107 0.97 5.10 9.56
C LEU A 107 0.08 5.75 10.62
N PRO A 108 0.55 6.72 11.43
CA PRO A 108 -0.30 7.40 12.39
C PRO A 108 -1.49 8.11 11.75
N GLN A 109 -1.27 8.80 10.62
CA GLN A 109 -2.33 9.51 9.91
C GLN A 109 -3.38 8.54 9.36
N SER A 110 -2.95 7.40 8.82
CA SER A 110 -3.86 6.37 8.32
C SER A 110 -4.67 5.73 9.45
N ILE A 111 -4.02 5.43 10.58
CA ILE A 111 -4.70 4.89 11.77
C ILE A 111 -5.73 5.89 12.29
N ALA A 112 -5.35 7.15 12.46
CA ALA A 112 -6.26 8.19 12.94
C ALA A 112 -7.45 8.40 12.00
N SER A 113 -7.20 8.41 10.69
CA SER A 113 -8.28 8.49 9.69
C SER A 113 -9.26 7.31 9.79
N GLN A 114 -8.78 6.08 10.00
CA GLN A 114 -9.64 4.91 10.17
C GLN A 114 -10.42 4.97 11.49
N MET A 115 -9.78 5.40 12.59
CA MET A 115 -10.43 5.60 13.88
C MET A 115 -11.51 6.68 13.82
N GLY A 116 -11.25 7.80 13.16
CA GLY A 116 -12.22 8.87 12.94
C GLY A 116 -13.41 8.45 12.09
N ALA A 117 -13.17 7.65 11.04
CA ALA A 117 -14.24 7.07 10.22
C ALA A 117 -15.11 6.09 11.03
N PHE A 118 -14.50 5.21 11.82
CA PHE A 118 -15.22 4.29 12.70
C PHE A 118 -16.07 5.05 13.74
N ARG A 119 -15.49 6.07 14.38
CA ARG A 119 -16.18 6.91 15.37
C ARG A 119 -17.39 7.64 14.77
N SER A 120 -17.25 8.12 13.53
CA SER A 120 -18.35 8.79 12.82
C SER A 120 -19.51 7.83 12.50
N ASN A 121 -19.22 6.56 12.23
CA ASN A 121 -20.24 5.54 11.98
C ASN A 121 -20.90 5.02 13.28
N TYR A 122 -20.18 5.05 14.41
CA TYR A 122 -20.62 4.47 15.70
C TYR A 122 -20.40 5.42 16.89
N PRO A 123 -20.98 6.64 16.89
CA PRO A 123 -20.68 7.67 17.89
C PRO A 123 -21.05 7.28 19.33
N THR A 124 -22.12 6.49 19.52
CA THR A 124 -22.57 6.05 20.85
C THR A 124 -21.55 5.13 21.51
N GLU A 125 -21.03 4.15 20.76
CA GLU A 125 -20.08 3.14 21.26
C GLU A 125 -18.66 3.67 21.41
N THR A 126 -18.38 4.85 20.86
CA THR A 126 -17.04 5.44 20.78
C THR A 126 -16.94 6.82 21.46
N ASN A 127 -17.91 7.17 22.31
CA ASN A 127 -17.94 8.44 23.03
C ASN A 127 -16.65 8.70 23.83
N GLU A 128 -16.15 7.67 24.52
CA GLU A 128 -14.95 7.75 25.36
C GLU A 128 -13.63 7.60 24.60
N LEU A 129 -13.68 7.34 23.29
CA LEU A 129 -12.51 7.10 22.45
C LEU A 129 -12.24 8.30 21.52
N ASP A 130 -10.97 8.69 21.45
CA ASP A 130 -10.48 9.72 20.53
C ASP A 130 -9.83 9.09 19.28
N ASP A 131 -9.76 9.81 18.18
CA ASP A 131 -9.19 9.33 16.92
C ASP A 131 -7.65 9.31 16.89
N SER A 132 -6.99 9.78 17.94
CA SER A 132 -5.54 9.73 18.03
C SER A 132 -4.99 8.31 18.21
N VAL A 133 -3.79 8.07 17.67
CA VAL A 133 -3.08 6.78 17.79
C VAL A 133 -2.82 6.39 19.24
N ALA A 134 -2.75 7.36 20.16
CA ALA A 134 -2.61 7.10 21.60
C ALA A 134 -3.80 6.28 22.15
N SER A 135 -4.99 6.45 21.58
CA SER A 135 -6.21 5.73 21.94
C SER A 135 -6.31 4.33 21.32
N ALA A 136 -5.31 3.90 20.55
CA ALA A 136 -5.33 2.61 19.86
C ALA A 136 -5.56 1.41 20.77
N HIS A 137 -5.15 1.48 22.04
CA HIS A 137 -5.43 0.42 23.00
C HIS A 137 -6.95 0.26 23.25
N GLY A 138 -7.66 1.37 23.45
CA GLY A 138 -9.12 1.34 23.70
C GLY A 138 -9.91 0.74 22.52
N TYR A 139 -9.50 1.02 21.28
CA TYR A 139 -10.10 0.38 20.10
C TYR A 139 -9.83 -1.12 20.03
N ARG A 140 -8.66 -1.59 20.46
CA ARG A 140 -8.35 -3.03 20.52
C ARG A 140 -9.19 -3.72 21.59
N ASP A 141 -9.37 -3.10 22.75
CA ASP A 141 -10.21 -3.63 23.82
C ASP A 141 -11.68 -3.70 23.39
N LEU A 142 -12.18 -2.63 22.74
CA LEU A 142 -13.53 -2.61 22.17
C LEU A 142 -13.70 -3.75 21.15
N HIS A 143 -12.75 -3.91 20.23
CA HIS A 143 -12.78 -5.01 19.25
C HIS A 143 -12.78 -6.38 19.93
N GLN A 144 -11.95 -6.58 20.96
CA GLN A 144 -11.93 -7.85 21.70
C GLN A 144 -13.28 -8.16 22.37
N ARG A 145 -13.92 -7.16 22.98
CA ARG A 145 -15.27 -7.32 23.57
C ARG A 145 -16.29 -7.69 22.51
N LEU A 146 -16.32 -6.98 21.38
CA LEU A 146 -17.25 -7.26 20.28
C LEU A 146 -17.10 -8.68 19.71
N VAL A 147 -15.86 -9.17 19.62
CA VAL A 147 -15.59 -10.55 19.18
C VAL A 147 -15.95 -11.57 20.25
N ALA A 148 -15.64 -11.29 21.52
CA ALA A 148 -15.95 -12.19 22.64
C ALA A 148 -17.46 -12.33 22.85
N ASP A 149 -18.21 -11.25 22.68
CA ASP A 149 -19.68 -11.22 22.77
C ASP A 149 -20.35 -11.84 21.52
N ASP A 150 -19.55 -12.35 20.58
CA ASP A 150 -19.99 -13.08 19.37
C ASP A 150 -20.98 -12.26 18.51
N LEU A 151 -20.86 -10.93 18.60
CA LEU A 151 -21.73 -9.97 17.92
C LEU A 151 -21.81 -10.20 16.41
N PRO A 152 -20.72 -10.56 15.68
CA PRO A 152 -20.81 -10.84 14.25
C PRO A 152 -21.80 -11.98 13.93
N ARG A 153 -21.74 -13.09 14.68
CA ARG A 153 -22.67 -14.20 14.48
C ARG A 153 -24.10 -13.80 14.83
N PHE A 154 -24.30 -13.06 15.92
CA PHE A 154 -25.62 -12.60 16.31
C PHE A 154 -26.21 -11.60 15.31
N GLN A 155 -25.40 -10.70 14.75
CA GLN A 155 -25.81 -9.77 13.71
C GLN A 155 -26.30 -10.51 12.46
N ASP A 156 -25.55 -11.52 12.00
CA ASP A 156 -25.91 -12.31 10.82
C ASP A 156 -27.19 -13.14 11.05
N GLN A 157 -27.30 -13.77 12.22
CA GLN A 157 -28.51 -14.50 12.60
C GLN A 157 -29.72 -13.57 12.70
N PHE A 158 -29.57 -12.42 13.36
CA PHE A 158 -30.65 -11.44 13.50
C PHE A 158 -31.09 -10.90 12.14
N ARG A 159 -30.14 -10.58 11.25
CA ARG A 159 -30.44 -10.15 9.88
C ARG A 159 -31.20 -11.23 9.10
N THR A 160 -30.85 -12.49 9.29
CA THR A 160 -31.54 -13.63 8.68
C THR A 160 -32.97 -13.73 9.21
N TYR A 161 -33.16 -13.71 10.52
CA TYR A 161 -34.49 -13.74 11.14
C TYR A 161 -35.36 -12.58 10.71
N LEU A 162 -34.83 -11.35 10.67
CA LEU A 162 -35.56 -10.18 10.20
C LEU A 162 -36.05 -10.35 8.76
N LYS A 163 -35.17 -10.78 7.85
CA LYS A 163 -35.54 -11.01 6.45
C LYS A 163 -36.63 -12.07 6.34
N THR A 164 -36.45 -13.22 6.99
CA THR A 164 -37.39 -14.34 6.88
C THR A 164 -38.76 -14.00 7.49
N ASN A 165 -38.79 -13.41 8.68
CA ASN A 165 -40.04 -13.05 9.35
C ASN A 165 -40.75 -11.89 8.64
N ALA A 166 -40.04 -10.85 8.22
CA ALA A 166 -40.66 -9.72 7.52
C ALA A 166 -41.30 -10.15 6.18
N ILE A 167 -40.63 -11.00 5.41
CA ILE A 167 -41.20 -11.53 4.16
C ILE A 167 -42.45 -12.37 4.45
N ARG A 168 -42.41 -13.21 5.49
CA ARG A 168 -43.58 -14.00 5.90
C ARG A 168 -44.75 -13.12 6.31
N GLU A 169 -44.52 -12.11 7.14
CA GLU A 169 -45.57 -11.19 7.58
C GLU A 169 -46.18 -10.41 6.42
N ILE A 170 -45.36 -9.94 5.47
CA ILE A 170 -45.84 -9.26 4.26
C ILE A 170 -46.68 -10.20 3.38
N ALA A 171 -46.22 -11.44 3.20
CA ALA A 171 -46.95 -12.44 2.41
C ALA A 171 -48.30 -12.80 3.05
N GLU A 172 -48.33 -12.97 4.38
CA GLU A 172 -49.54 -13.28 5.13
C GLU A 172 -50.53 -12.10 5.13
N PHE A 173 -50.03 -10.87 5.29
CA PHE A 173 -50.85 -9.66 5.16
C PHE A 173 -51.44 -9.52 3.75
N HIS A 174 -50.67 -9.82 2.71
CA HIS A 174 -51.16 -9.77 1.34
C HIS A 174 -52.25 -10.82 1.07
N ALA A 175 -52.06 -12.06 1.55
CA ALA A 175 -53.08 -13.10 1.43
C ALA A 175 -54.40 -12.70 2.11
N GLN A 176 -54.33 -12.06 3.29
CA GLN A 176 -55.51 -11.52 3.96
C GLN A 176 -56.19 -10.42 3.16
N LEU A 177 -55.43 -9.48 2.57
CA LEU A 177 -55.99 -8.45 1.69
C LEU A 177 -56.68 -9.02 0.46
N THR A 178 -56.13 -10.08 -0.15
CA THR A 178 -56.76 -10.76 -1.29
C THR A 178 -58.08 -11.41 -0.88
N ILE A 179 -58.10 -12.12 0.25
CA ILE A 179 -59.34 -12.72 0.79
C ILE A 179 -60.40 -11.65 1.03
N TRP A 180 -60.03 -10.52 1.67
CA TRP A 180 -60.96 -9.42 1.89
C TRP A 180 -61.45 -8.77 0.59
N ALA A 181 -60.59 -8.64 -0.42
CA ALA A 181 -60.97 -8.11 -1.72
C ALA A 181 -61.98 -9.03 -2.45
N ASP A 182 -61.75 -10.35 -2.37
CA ASP A 182 -62.67 -11.34 -2.94
C ASP A 182 -64.02 -11.34 -2.22
N GLU A 183 -64.01 -11.29 -0.87
CA GLU A 183 -65.24 -11.21 -0.08
C GLU A 183 -66.05 -9.93 -0.40
N ILE A 184 -65.37 -8.78 -0.53
CA ILE A 184 -66.02 -7.53 -0.97
C ILE A 184 -66.58 -7.70 -2.38
N GLY A 185 -65.84 -8.33 -3.28
CA GLY A 185 -66.29 -8.63 -4.64
C GLY A 185 -67.54 -9.51 -4.67
N GLU A 186 -67.58 -10.57 -3.87
CA GLU A 186 -68.76 -11.45 -3.74
C GLU A 186 -69.95 -10.70 -3.15
N ARG A 187 -69.73 -9.87 -2.13
CA ARG A 187 -70.79 -9.02 -1.55
C ARG A 187 -71.33 -8.03 -2.57
N ILE A 188 -70.47 -7.36 -3.35
CA ILE A 188 -70.87 -6.47 -4.44
C ILE A 188 -71.67 -7.23 -5.50
N ASN A 189 -71.22 -8.42 -5.91
CA ASN A 189 -71.94 -9.25 -6.86
C ASN A 189 -73.32 -9.64 -6.32
N THR A 190 -73.41 -10.06 -5.05
CA THR A 190 -74.68 -10.39 -4.39
C THR A 190 -75.63 -9.20 -4.36
N ILE A 191 -75.12 -8.01 -4.04
CA ILE A 191 -75.88 -6.76 -4.09
C ILE A 191 -76.36 -6.49 -5.53
N ASN A 192 -75.47 -6.58 -6.52
CA ASN A 192 -75.79 -6.36 -7.91
C ASN A 192 -76.81 -7.37 -8.45
N GLU A 193 -76.74 -8.63 -8.04
CA GLU A 193 -77.74 -9.65 -8.39
C GLU A 193 -79.09 -9.39 -7.73
N SER A 194 -79.10 -8.91 -6.49
CA SER A 194 -80.33 -8.52 -5.80
C SER A 194 -80.96 -7.26 -6.43
N ALA A 195 -80.12 -6.32 -6.87
CA ALA A 195 -80.53 -5.10 -7.56
C ALA A 195 -80.99 -5.39 -9.00
N ALA A 196 -80.31 -6.28 -9.73
CA ALA A 196 -80.69 -6.72 -11.07
C ALA A 196 -81.97 -7.56 -11.09
N ARG A 197 -82.27 -8.32 -10.03
CA ARG A 197 -83.58 -8.97 -9.83
C ARG A 197 -84.72 -7.95 -9.63
N ASN A 198 -84.40 -6.72 -9.22
CA ASN A 198 -85.35 -5.64 -9.01
C ASN A 198 -85.38 -4.59 -10.14
N ILE A 199 -84.34 -4.52 -10.98
CA ILE A 199 -84.18 -3.49 -12.00
C ILE A 199 -83.56 -4.13 -13.25
N ASP A 200 -84.38 -4.26 -14.30
CA ASP A 200 -83.95 -4.60 -15.65
C ASP A 200 -83.24 -3.39 -16.28
N HIS A 201 -81.93 -3.20 -16.04
CA HIS A 201 -81.10 -2.43 -16.98
C HIS A 201 -79.58 -2.69 -16.89
N ASP A 202 -79.05 -2.92 -18.09
CA ASP A 202 -77.69 -2.71 -18.61
C ASP A 202 -76.52 -3.59 -18.14
N ARG A 203 -76.21 -4.58 -19.00
CA ARG A 203 -74.97 -5.36 -19.01
C ARG A 203 -73.95 -4.65 -19.89
N ARG A 204 -72.88 -4.07 -19.32
CA ARG A 204 -71.54 -4.03 -19.96
C ARG A 204 -70.44 -3.47 -19.04
N SER A 205 -69.28 -4.13 -19.17
CA SER A 205 -67.92 -3.71 -18.84
C SER A 205 -67.55 -3.45 -17.37
N ALA A 206 -66.75 -4.35 -16.79
CA ALA A 206 -65.36 -4.06 -16.40
C ALA A 206 -64.79 -5.15 -15.46
N LYS A 207 -64.07 -6.14 -15.99
CA LYS A 207 -63.00 -6.83 -15.23
C LYS A 207 -61.85 -7.24 -16.17
N PRO A 208 -60.79 -6.41 -16.27
CA PRO A 208 -59.46 -6.97 -16.56
C PRO A 208 -58.31 -6.42 -15.68
N ALA A 209 -58.52 -5.41 -14.83
CA ALA A 209 -57.41 -4.69 -14.19
C ALA A 209 -56.83 -5.37 -12.93
N ILE A 210 -57.64 -6.07 -12.13
CA ILE A 210 -57.18 -6.64 -10.84
C ILE A 210 -56.37 -7.93 -11.02
N VAL A 211 -56.71 -8.74 -12.03
CA VAL A 211 -56.03 -10.02 -12.30
C VAL A 211 -54.61 -9.81 -12.83
N ALA A 212 -54.40 -8.77 -13.66
CA ALA A 212 -53.09 -8.43 -14.20
C ALA A 212 -52.08 -8.00 -13.12
N THR A 213 -52.54 -7.33 -12.06
CA THR A 213 -51.69 -6.89 -10.95
C THR A 213 -51.24 -8.05 -10.07
N ILE A 214 -52.10 -9.07 -9.90
CA ILE A 214 -51.77 -10.28 -9.13
C ILE A 214 -50.67 -11.09 -9.82
N GLU A 215 -50.70 -11.19 -11.15
CA GLU A 215 -49.69 -11.94 -11.90
C GLU A 215 -48.33 -11.21 -11.92
N GLN A 216 -48.34 -9.88 -12.00
CA GLN A 216 -47.11 -9.06 -11.92
C GLN A 216 -46.42 -9.15 -10.56
N VAL A 217 -47.18 -9.14 -9.46
CA VAL A 217 -46.61 -9.28 -8.11
C VAL A 217 -46.07 -10.69 -7.89
N ARG A 218 -46.74 -11.73 -8.41
CA ARG A 218 -46.23 -13.11 -8.33
C ARG A 218 -44.90 -13.29 -9.07
N ILE A 219 -44.74 -12.64 -10.22
CA ILE A 219 -43.47 -12.63 -10.99
C ILE A 219 -42.38 -11.87 -10.22
N TRP A 220 -42.69 -10.72 -9.63
CA TRP A 220 -41.75 -9.95 -8.83
C TRP A 220 -41.30 -10.70 -7.57
N LEU A 221 -42.22 -11.46 -6.94
CA LEU A 221 -41.92 -12.30 -5.77
C LEU A 221 -41.02 -13.51 -6.12
N TYR A 222 -41.21 -14.13 -7.28
CA TYR A 222 -40.34 -15.23 -7.75
C TYR A 222 -38.92 -14.74 -8.07
N LEU A 223 -38.79 -13.56 -8.69
CA LEU A 223 -37.49 -12.97 -9.04
C LEU A 223 -36.71 -12.43 -7.84
N ALA A 224 -37.38 -12.16 -6.72
CA ALA A 224 -36.74 -11.67 -5.49
C ALA A 224 -36.27 -12.79 -4.54
N VAL A 225 -36.57 -14.05 -4.86
CA VAL A 225 -36.30 -15.23 -4.00
C VAL A 225 -35.09 -16.06 -4.47
N GLU A 226 -34.54 -15.82 -5.67
CA GLU A 226 -33.26 -16.40 -6.09
C GLU A 226 -32.10 -15.41 -5.90
N PRO A 227 -30.89 -15.90 -5.55
CA PRO A 227 -29.75 -15.07 -5.12
C PRO A 227 -29.19 -14.14 -6.20
#